data_AF-A0A6A0B4U0-F1
#
_entry.id   AF-A0A6A0B4U0-F1
#
_cell.length_a   1.000
_cell.length_b   1.000
_cell.length_c   1.000
_cell.angle_alpha   90.00
_cell.angle_beta   90.00
_cell.angle_gamma   90.00
#
_symmetry.space_group_name_H-M   'P 1'
#
loop_
_entity.id
_entity.type
_entity.pdbx_description
1 polymer ?
#
loop_
_entity_poly.entity_id
_entity_poly.type
_entity_poly.pdbx_seq_one_letter_code
_entity_poly.pdbx_strand_id
1 'polypeptide(L)'
;MTTTATSIRMDDDLKQAVNEKLDALGMNFNTFVVMASKQLVAQNKLPFETTVPKPFDHEAAIKELEKLLAHSDYELNYNRDKAIPIQQVAEELARYEFE
;
A
#
# COMPACT_ATOMS: atom_id res chain seq x y z
N MET A 1 -33.06 -18.95 -7.09
CA MET A 1 -32.14 -18.19 -7.97
C MET A 1 -31.85 -19.04 -9.18
N THR A 2 -31.99 -18.50 -10.38
CA THR A 2 -31.71 -19.22 -11.64
C THR A 2 -30.29 -18.89 -12.08
N THR A 3 -29.49 -19.92 -12.38
CA THR A 3 -28.12 -19.76 -12.90
C THR A 3 -28.10 -20.08 -14.39
N THR A 4 -27.55 -19.17 -15.19
CA THR A 4 -27.38 -19.35 -16.64
C THR A 4 -25.92 -19.62 -16.95
N ALA A 5 -25.64 -20.66 -17.74
CA ALA A 5 -24.28 -20.98 -18.18
C ALA A 5 -23.75 -19.89 -19.13
N THR A 6 -22.50 -19.49 -18.93
CA THR A 6 -21.81 -18.49 -19.77
C THR A 6 -20.48 -19.07 -20.26
N SER A 7 -20.16 -18.90 -21.55
CA SER A 7 -18.89 -19.32 -22.14
C SER A 7 -18.00 -18.10 -22.38
N ILE A 8 -16.75 -18.17 -21.93
CA ILE A 8 -15.76 -17.08 -22.05
C ILE A 8 -14.56 -17.62 -22.82
N ARG A 9 -14.14 -16.90 -23.86
CA ARG A 9 -12.91 -17.20 -24.60
C ARG A 9 -11.75 -16.47 -23.95
N MET A 10 -10.66 -17.19 -23.71
CA MET A 10 -9.42 -16.67 -23.16
C MET A 10 -8.26 -17.46 -23.73
N ASP A 11 -7.09 -16.82 -23.74
CA ASP A 11 -5.82 -17.48 -24.04
C ASP A 11 -5.49 -18.54 -22.97
N ASP A 12 -4.82 -19.62 -23.38
CA ASP A 12 -4.52 -20.75 -22.50
C ASP A 12 -3.48 -20.39 -21.43
N ASP A 13 -2.46 -19.60 -21.77
CA ASP A 13 -1.45 -19.15 -20.81
C ASP A 13 -2.07 -18.20 -19.79
N LEU A 14 -2.95 -17.29 -20.26
CA LEU A 14 -3.71 -16.41 -19.38
C LEU A 14 -4.61 -17.21 -18.42
N LYS A 15 -5.30 -18.23 -18.92
CA LYS A 15 -6.17 -19.08 -18.11
C LYS A 15 -5.39 -19.80 -17.01
N GLN A 16 -4.22 -20.34 -17.36
CA GLN A 16 -3.35 -21.01 -16.40
C GLN A 16 -2.87 -20.03 -15.33
N ALA A 17 -2.33 -18.88 -15.73
CA ALA A 17 -1.81 -17.88 -14.80
C ALA A 17 -2.88 -17.33 -13.85
N VAL A 18 -4.11 -17.16 -14.33
CA VAL A 18 -5.24 -16.74 -13.48
C VAL A 18 -5.60 -17.82 -12.47
N ASN A 19 -5.71 -19.09 -12.89
CA ASN A 19 -6.06 -20.17 -11.97
C ASN A 19 -4.99 -20.34 -10.88
N GLU A 20 -3.70 -20.31 -11.22
CA GLU A 20 -2.61 -20.40 -10.24
C GLU A 20 -2.69 -19.28 -9.18
N LYS A 21 -2.99 -18.04 -9.60
CA LYS A 21 -3.15 -16.91 -8.67
C LYS A 21 -4.41 -17.03 -7.81
N LEU A 22 -5.52 -17.48 -8.39
CA LEU A 22 -6.77 -17.64 -7.67
C LEU A 22 -6.72 -18.82 -6.68
N ASP A 23 -6.02 -19.90 -7.03
CA ASP A 23 -5.80 -21.05 -6.15
C ASP A 23 -4.97 -20.66 -4.92
N ALA A 24 -3.95 -19.80 -5.08
CA ALA A 24 -3.20 -19.23 -3.97
C ALA A 24 -4.08 -18.39 -3.02
N LEU A 25 -5.17 -17.82 -3.53
CA LEU A 25 -6.17 -17.06 -2.76
C LEU A 25 -7.31 -17.96 -2.25
N GLY A 26 -7.30 -19.27 -2.53
CA GLY A 26 -8.38 -20.20 -2.17
C GLY A 26 -9.68 -19.94 -2.93
N MET A 27 -9.61 -19.35 -4.12
CA MET A 27 -10.76 -18.95 -4.92
C MET A 27 -10.75 -19.69 -6.26
N ASN A 28 -11.93 -20.08 -6.76
CA ASN A 28 -12.05 -20.59 -8.13
C ASN A 28 -12.40 -19.48 -9.13
N PHE A 29 -12.13 -19.72 -10.41
CA PHE A 29 -12.38 -18.75 -11.48
C PHE A 29 -13.84 -18.29 -11.59
N ASN A 30 -14.81 -19.19 -11.43
CA ASN A 30 -16.22 -18.84 -11.49
C ASN A 30 -16.61 -17.84 -10.36
N THR A 31 -16.11 -18.07 -9.15
CA THR A 31 -16.32 -17.15 -8.01
C THR A 31 -15.76 -15.77 -8.31
N PHE A 32 -14.56 -15.69 -8.89
CA PHE A 32 -13.94 -14.43 -9.29
C PHE A 32 -14.82 -13.67 -10.30
N VAL A 33 -15.27 -14.32 -11.37
CA VAL A 33 -16.11 -13.69 -12.41
C VAL A 33 -17.45 -13.21 -11.84
N VAL A 34 -18.09 -14.00 -10.97
CA VAL A 34 -19.35 -13.61 -10.31
C VAL A 34 -19.13 -12.40 -9.40
N MET A 35 -18.06 -12.38 -8.62
CA MET A 35 -17.75 -11.26 -7.72
C MET A 35 -17.43 -9.97 -8.48
N ALA A 36 -16.62 -10.06 -9.52
CA ALA A 36 -16.31 -8.93 -10.40
C ALA A 36 -17.59 -8.36 -11.04
N SER A 37 -18.50 -9.23 -11.48
CA SER A 37 -19.80 -8.84 -12.04
C SER A 37 -20.70 -8.15 -11.01
N LYS A 38 -20.75 -8.67 -9.77
CA LYS A 38 -21.49 -8.03 -8.66
C LYS A 38 -20.93 -6.66 -8.32
N GLN A 39 -19.60 -6.53 -8.26
CA GLN A 39 -18.94 -5.25 -7.99
C GLN A 39 -19.28 -4.22 -9.08
N LEU A 40 -19.26 -4.63 -10.35
CA LEU A 40 -19.63 -3.78 -11.46
C LEU A 40 -21.07 -3.26 -11.34
N VAL A 41 -22.03 -4.13 -11.02
CA VAL A 41 -23.44 -3.73 -10.83
C VAL A 41 -23.62 -2.85 -9.59
N ALA A 42 -22.91 -3.14 -8.50
CA ALA A 42 -23.05 -2.41 -7.25
C ALA A 42 -22.45 -0.99 -7.31
N GLN A 43 -21.33 -0.82 -8.01
CA GLN A 43 -20.56 0.43 -8.03
C GLN A 43 -20.71 1.21 -9.34
N ASN A 44 -21.34 0.63 -10.38
CA ASN A 44 -21.38 1.16 -11.74
C ASN A 44 -19.98 1.56 -12.27
N LYS A 45 -18.96 0.80 -11.86
CA LYS A 45 -17.54 1.02 -12.19
C LYS A 45 -16.88 -0.32 -12.49
N LEU A 46 -15.83 -0.30 -13.30
CA LEU A 46 -15.00 -1.48 -13.53
C LEU A 46 -14.39 -2.00 -12.22
N PRO A 47 -14.33 -3.32 -12.02
CA PRO A 47 -13.84 -3.95 -10.78
C PRO A 47 -12.30 -3.95 -10.66
N PHE A 48 -11.62 -3.16 -11.49
CA PHE A 48 -10.19 -2.91 -11.46
C PHE A 48 -9.93 -1.42 -11.66
N GLU A 49 -8.77 -0.95 -11.21
CA GLU A 49 -8.38 0.43 -11.46
C GLU A 49 -8.01 0.63 -12.92
N THR A 50 -8.62 1.62 -13.56
CA THR A 50 -8.33 2.01 -14.95
C THR A 50 -7.18 3.00 -15.04
N THR A 51 -6.27 2.99 -14.07
CA THR A 51 -5.11 3.88 -14.10
C THR A 51 -4.22 3.47 -15.26
N VAL A 52 -3.96 4.40 -16.18
CA VAL A 52 -2.86 4.23 -17.12
C VAL A 52 -1.62 4.16 -16.25
N PRO A 53 -0.80 3.09 -16.32
CA PRO A 53 0.42 3.03 -15.55
C PRO A 53 1.23 4.28 -15.89
N LYS A 54 1.35 5.19 -14.93
CA LYS A 54 2.22 6.34 -15.10
C LYS A 54 3.62 5.73 -15.20
N PRO A 55 4.41 6.01 -16.26
CA PRO A 55 5.79 5.56 -16.30
C PRO A 55 6.44 5.99 -14.99
N PHE A 56 7.08 5.05 -14.31
CA PHE A 56 7.72 5.32 -13.03
C PHE A 56 8.79 6.38 -13.28
N ASP A 57 8.52 7.59 -12.82
CA ASP A 57 9.40 8.73 -12.99
C ASP A 57 10.47 8.62 -11.91
N HIS A 58 11.56 7.94 -12.27
CA HIS A 58 12.73 7.75 -11.41
C HIS A 58 13.25 9.08 -10.86
N GLU A 59 13.19 10.15 -11.65
CA GLU A 59 13.68 11.47 -11.25
C GLU A 59 12.78 12.10 -10.18
N ALA A 60 11.45 12.00 -10.35
CA ALA A 60 10.50 12.44 -9.34
C ALA A 60 10.63 11.65 -8.03
N ALA A 61 10.81 10.33 -8.10
CA ALA A 61 10.98 9.47 -6.94
C ALA A 61 12.28 9.78 -6.17
N ILE A 62 13.40 9.98 -6.88
CA ILE A 62 14.68 10.36 -6.26
C ILE A 62 14.55 11.73 -5.57
N LYS A 63 13.92 12.71 -6.23
CA LYS A 63 13.71 14.04 -5.67
C LYS A 63 12.85 14.03 -4.41
N GLU A 64 11.86 13.14 -4.33
CA GLU A 64 11.04 12.96 -3.13
C GLU A 64 11.83 12.32 -1.99
N LEU A 65 12.65 11.32 -2.28
CA LEU A 65 13.57 10.71 -1.31
C LEU A 65 14.60 11.71 -0.77
N GLU A 66 15.18 12.55 -1.63
CA GLU A 66 16.12 13.60 -1.21
C GLU A 66 15.48 14.60 -0.24
N LYS A 67 14.22 14.97 -0.47
CA LYS A 67 13.48 15.84 0.47
C LYS A 67 13.26 15.18 1.82
N LEU A 68 12.91 13.89 1.83
CA LEU A 68 12.71 13.13 3.07
C LEU A 68 14.03 12.98 3.85
N LEU A 69 15.15 12.72 3.16
CA LEU A 69 16.47 12.65 3.77
C LEU A 69 16.88 14.01 4.37
N ALA A 70 16.72 15.10 3.61
CA ALA A 70 17.04 16.44 4.09
C ALA A 70 16.19 16.83 5.32
N HIS A 71 14.92 16.44 5.36
CA HIS A 71 14.07 16.66 6.53
C HIS A 71 14.51 15.82 7.73
N SER A 72 14.84 14.54 7.52
CA SER A 72 15.36 13.67 8.58
C SER A 72 16.68 14.19 9.16
N ASP A 73 17.60 14.66 8.31
CA ASP A 73 18.86 15.24 8.75
C ASP A 73 18.66 16.52 9.56
N TYR A 74 17.68 17.36 9.17
CA TYR A 74 17.30 18.54 9.94
C TYR A 74 16.78 18.18 11.34
N GLU A 75 15.86 17.22 11.44
CA GLU A 75 15.30 16.76 12.72
C GLU A 75 16.37 16.13 13.62
N LEU A 76 17.30 15.35 13.04
CA LEU A 76 18.39 14.74 13.79
C LEU A 76 19.34 15.81 14.37
N ASN A 77 19.68 16.82 13.58
CA ASN A 77 20.54 17.92 14.02
C ASN A 77 19.85 18.79 15.07
N TYR A 78 18.57 19.14 14.86
CA TYR A 78 17.79 19.89 15.84
C TYR A 78 17.71 19.17 17.19
N ASN A 79 17.50 17.85 17.19
CA ASN A 79 17.48 17.05 18.42
C ASN A 79 18.87 16.94 19.07
N ARG A 80 19.93 16.85 18.26
CA ARG A 80 21.31 16.86 18.77
C ARG A 80 21.67 18.19 19.44
N ASP A 81 21.30 19.30 18.83
CA ASP A 81 21.62 20.65 19.33
C ASP A 81 20.82 21.00 20.60
N LYS A 82 19.65 20.37 20.78
CA LYS A 82 18.82 20.49 22.00
C LYS A 82 19.11 19.44 23.06
N ALA A 83 20.03 18.51 22.81
CA ALA A 83 20.39 17.49 23.78
C ALA A 83 21.13 18.14 24.96
N ILE A 84 20.52 18.07 26.14
CA ILE A 84 21.16 18.49 27.39
C ILE A 84 22.04 17.37 27.95
N PRO A 85 23.18 17.69 28.61
CA PRO A 85 24.03 16.72 29.30
C PRO A 85 23.25 15.87 30.32
N ILE A 86 23.63 14.59 30.46
CA ILE A 86 22.98 13.63 31.37
C ILE A 86 22.93 14.14 32.83
N GLN A 87 23.95 14.89 33.25
CA GLN A 87 24.01 15.49 34.58
C GLN A 87 22.90 16.52 34.79
N GLN A 88 22.58 17.33 33.77
CA GLN A 88 21.48 18.30 33.84
C GLN A 88 20.11 17.60 33.82
N VAL A 89 19.95 16.54 33.01
CA VAL A 89 18.73 15.70 33.01
C VAL A 89 18.47 15.11 34.40
N ALA A 90 19.51 14.56 35.03
CA ALA A 90 19.39 13.98 36.37
C ALA A 90 19.02 15.03 37.44
N GLU A 91 19.52 16.25 37.29
CA GLU A 91 19.19 17.37 38.20
C GLU A 91 17.75 17.88 38.00
N GLU A 92 17.27 17.92 36.76
CA GLU A 92 15.86 18.25 36.44
C GLU A 92 14.90 17.16 36.94
N LEU A 93 15.24 15.88 36.76
CA LEU A 93 14.45 14.76 37.27
C LEU A 93 14.44 14.71 38.80
N ALA A 94 15.53 15.06 39.48
CA ALA A 94 15.57 15.12 40.95
C ALA A 94 14.76 16.28 41.53
N ARG A 95 14.53 17.34 40.74
CA ARG A 95 13.62 18.46 41.07
C ARG A 95 12.17 18.17 40.70
N TYR A 96 11.91 17.09 39.99
CA TYR A 96 10.57 16.67 39.62
C TYR A 96 9.97 15.87 40.78
N GLU A 97 9.07 16.48 41.56
CA GLU A 97 8.26 15.74 42.51
C GLU A 97 7.17 14.99 41.73
N PHE A 98 7.18 13.66 41.82
CA PHE A 98 6.11 12.82 41.27
C PHE A 98 4.89 12.93 42.20
N GLU A 99 3.85 13.65 41.75
CA GLU A 99 2.49 13.55 42.33
C GLU A 99 1.84 12.19 42.03
#